data_AF-A0A6L6DKT7-F1
#
_entry.id   AF-A0A6L6DKT7-F1
#
_cell.length_a   1.000
_cell.length_b   1.000
_cell.length_c   1.000
_cell.angle_alpha   90.00
_cell.angle_beta   90.00
_cell.angle_gamma   90.00
#
_symmetry.space_group_name_H-M   'P 1'
#
loop_
_entity.id
_entity.type
_entity.pdbx_description
1 polymer ?
#
loop_
_entity_poly.entity_id
_entity_poly.type
_entity_poly.pdbx_seq_one_letter_code
_entity_poly.pdbx_strand_id
1 'polypeptide(L)'
;MARVKKSTSIAIVAVLALAVVAGGLVKMSSGGSSKGGTITYLTHSEAWTHADPNRNYTGQHIAWFGSYLQRTLTAYARAEGSAGSAVVADL
;
A
#
# COMPACT_ATOMS: atom_id res chain seq x y z
N MET A 1 -50.40 -1.24 -6.64
CA MET A 1 -49.02 -1.75 -6.84
C MET A 1 -48.40 -1.04 -8.03
N ALA A 2 -47.44 -0.14 -7.82
CA ALA A 2 -46.82 0.65 -8.89
C ALA A 2 -45.82 -0.22 -9.69
N ARG A 3 -45.98 -0.30 -11.01
CA ARG A 3 -45.06 -1.04 -11.88
C ARG A 3 -43.84 -0.16 -12.17
N VAL A 4 -42.69 -0.54 -11.62
CA VAL A 4 -41.41 0.14 -11.92
C VAL A 4 -41.07 -0.08 -13.39
N LYS A 5 -40.85 1.00 -14.14
CA LYS A 5 -40.42 0.92 -15.54
C LYS A 5 -38.99 0.39 -15.61
N LYS A 6 -38.71 -0.48 -16.57
CA LYS A 6 -37.42 -1.18 -16.75
C LYS A 6 -36.22 -0.23 -16.79
N SER A 7 -36.39 1.00 -17.30
CA SER A 7 -35.35 2.04 -17.31
C SER A 7 -35.02 2.58 -15.91
N THR A 8 -36.02 2.74 -15.05
CA THR A 8 -35.84 3.17 -13.65
C THR A 8 -35.13 2.10 -12.84
N SER A 9 -35.43 0.81 -13.09
CA SER A 9 -34.71 -0.30 -12.46
C SER A 9 -33.22 -0.33 -12.84
N ILE A 10 -32.88 -0.09 -14.11
CA ILE A 10 -31.49 -0.06 -14.57
C ILE A 10 -30.72 1.12 -13.94
N ALA A 11 -31.34 2.29 -13.87
CA ALA A 11 -30.72 3.47 -13.26
C ALA A 11 -30.42 3.25 -11.77
N ILE A 12 -31.33 2.60 -11.03
CA ILE A 12 -31.13 2.28 -9.60
C ILE A 12 -29.97 1.30 -9.42
N VAL A 13 -29.87 0.27 -10.27
CA VAL A 13 -28.77 -0.70 -10.22
C VAL A 13 -27.42 -0.05 -10.53
N ALA A 14 -27.37 0.86 -11.53
CA ALA A 14 -26.14 1.57 -11.87
C ALA A 14 -25.65 2.48 -10.73
N VAL A 15 -26.57 3.19 -10.06
CA VAL A 15 -26.24 4.05 -8.92
C VAL A 15 -25.78 3.24 -7.71
N LEU A 16 -26.44 2.11 -7.42
CA LEU A 16 -26.01 1.20 -6.34
C LEU A 16 -24.64 0.58 -6.62
N ALA A 17 -24.37 0.16 -7.86
CA ALA A 17 -23.06 -0.38 -8.24
C ALA A 17 -21.95 0.67 -8.07
N LEU A 18 -22.21 1.91 -8.49
CA LEU A 18 -21.24 3.01 -8.31
C LEU A 18 -21.03 3.34 -6.83
N ALA A 19 -22.07 3.32 -6.01
CA ALA A 19 -21.97 3.55 -4.57
C ALA A 19 -21.17 2.46 -3.83
N VAL A 20 -21.27 1.19 -4.27
CA VAL A 20 -20.49 0.08 -3.70
C VAL A 20 -19.01 0.20 -4.09
N VAL A 21 -18.72 0.56 -5.35
CA VAL A 21 -17.33 0.74 -5.81
C VAL A 21 -16.68 1.96 -5.14
N ALA A 22 -17.41 3.08 -5.06
CA ALA A 22 -16.93 4.28 -4.36
C ALA A 22 -16.80 4.06 -2.84
N GLY A 23 -17.76 3.38 -2.21
CA GLY A 23 -17.74 3.08 -0.78
C GLY A 23 -16.66 2.07 -0.39
N GLY A 24 -16.33 1.11 -1.26
CA GLY A 24 -15.25 0.14 -1.05
C GLY A 24 -13.85 0.73 -1.19
N LEU A 25 -13.68 1.76 -2.02
CA LEU A 25 -12.36 2.37 -2.26
C LEU A 25 -11.92 3.32 -1.13
N VAL A 26 -12.87 3.90 -0.38
CA VAL A 26 -12.59 4.93 0.64
C VAL A 26 -11.98 4.36 1.94
N LYS A 27 -11.92 3.03 2.13
CA LYS A 27 -11.45 2.44 3.39
C LYS A 27 -10.50 1.26 3.23
N MET A 28 -9.46 1.42 2.40
CA MET A 28 -8.28 0.56 2.43
C MET A 28 -7.08 1.29 3.04
N SER A 29 -7.25 1.80 4.25
CA SER A 29 -6.14 2.15 5.13
C SER A 29 -6.37 1.37 6.42
N SER A 30 -5.87 0.14 6.48
CA SER A 30 -5.82 -0.63 7.72
C SER A 30 -4.79 0.03 8.65
N GLY A 31 -5.14 1.19 9.21
CA GLY A 31 -4.32 2.03 10.09
C GLY A 31 -4.17 1.50 11.51
N GLY A 32 -4.19 0.17 11.69
CA GLY A 32 -3.99 -0.48 12.98
C GLY A 32 -2.64 -1.19 12.99
N SER A 33 -1.71 -0.75 13.86
CA SER A 33 -0.50 -1.51 14.16
C SER A 33 -0.87 -2.74 14.99
N SER A 34 -1.30 -3.80 14.32
CA SER A 34 -1.40 -5.12 14.93
C SER A 34 0.00 -5.71 14.96
N LYS A 35 0.62 -5.76 16.15
CA LYS A 35 1.93 -6.41 16.30
C LYS A 35 1.78 -7.92 16.11
N GLY A 36 2.72 -8.54 15.40
CA GLY A 36 2.77 -9.98 15.16
C GLY A 36 2.19 -10.44 13.82
N GLY A 37 2.29 -11.75 13.55
CA GLY A 37 1.85 -12.37 12.29
C GLY A 37 2.97 -12.54 11.25
N THR A 38 2.61 -13.16 10.13
CA THR A 38 3.52 -13.38 8.98
C THR A 38 3.10 -12.49 7.83
N ILE A 39 4.02 -11.66 7.35
CA ILE A 39 3.82 -10.87 6.12
C ILE A 39 4.23 -11.72 4.93
N THR A 40 3.28 -12.01 4.03
CA THR A 40 3.56 -12.65 2.74
C THR A 40 3.72 -11.56 1.68
N TYR A 41 4.93 -11.42 1.15
CA TYR A 41 5.24 -10.46 0.09
C TYR A 41 5.29 -11.15 -1.28
N LEU A 42 4.53 -10.65 -2.24
CA LEU A 42 4.50 -11.16 -3.62
C LEU A 42 5.41 -10.30 -4.50
N THR A 43 6.28 -10.93 -5.29
CA THR A 43 7.18 -10.27 -6.23
C THR A 43 7.12 -10.95 -7.60
N HIS A 44 7.24 -10.16 -8.67
CA HIS A 44 7.23 -10.64 -10.06
C HIS A 44 8.62 -11.03 -10.59
N SER A 45 9.69 -10.75 -9.84
CA SER A 45 11.09 -11.08 -10.17
C SER A 45 11.80 -11.71 -8.97
N GLU A 46 13.05 -12.16 -9.16
CA GLU A 46 13.98 -12.42 -8.04
C GLU A 46 13.93 -11.24 -7.04
N ALA A 47 13.78 -11.57 -5.76
CA ALA A 47 13.37 -10.61 -4.73
C ALA A 47 14.38 -9.45 -4.54
N TRP A 48 15.63 -9.69 -4.89
CA TRP A 48 16.73 -8.74 -4.89
C TRP A 48 17.93 -9.34 -5.63
N THR A 49 18.78 -8.49 -6.20
CA THR A 49 19.96 -8.94 -6.97
C THR A 49 21.13 -9.38 -6.08
N HIS A 50 21.25 -8.80 -4.87
CA HIS A 50 22.32 -9.13 -3.92
C HIS A 50 21.83 -9.02 -2.48
N ALA A 51 22.26 -9.95 -1.61
CA ALA A 51 22.01 -9.88 -0.16
C ALA A 51 22.90 -8.83 0.52
N ASP A 52 24.09 -8.61 -0.05
CA ASP A 52 25.02 -7.60 0.41
C ASP A 52 24.46 -6.21 0.06
N PRO A 53 24.19 -5.37 1.07
CA PRO A 53 23.59 -4.06 0.85
C PRO A 53 24.45 -3.12 0.01
N ASN A 54 25.78 -3.27 0.03
CA ASN A 54 26.69 -2.44 -0.75
C ASN A 54 26.66 -2.74 -2.25
N ARG A 55 25.89 -3.76 -2.66
CA ARG A 55 25.76 -4.21 -4.05
C ARG A 55 24.39 -3.94 -4.66
N ASN A 56 23.52 -3.24 -3.96
CA ASN A 56 22.19 -2.86 -4.45
C ASN A 56 22.16 -1.40 -4.89
N TYR A 57 21.73 -1.16 -6.14
CA TYR A 57 21.72 0.17 -6.76
C TYR A 57 20.32 0.62 -7.22
N THR A 58 19.30 -0.22 -7.06
CA THR A 58 17.91 0.16 -7.35
C THR A 58 17.26 0.71 -6.09
N GLY A 59 16.49 1.81 -6.23
CA GLY A 59 15.79 2.41 -5.10
C GLY A 59 14.87 1.42 -4.39
N GLN A 60 14.24 0.50 -5.13
CA GLN A 60 13.40 -0.57 -4.58
C GLN A 60 14.18 -1.50 -3.63
N HIS A 61 15.35 -1.98 -4.02
CA HIS A 61 16.12 -2.90 -3.18
C HIS A 61 16.70 -2.16 -1.96
N ILE A 62 17.26 -0.97 -2.17
CA ILE A 62 17.78 -0.14 -1.06
C ILE A 62 16.67 0.14 -0.03
N ALA A 63 15.47 0.48 -0.49
CA ALA A 63 14.32 0.68 0.37
C ALA A 63 13.92 -0.61 1.11
N TRP A 64 13.89 -1.76 0.43
CA TRP A 64 13.53 -3.03 1.06
C TRP A 64 14.53 -3.44 2.16
N PHE A 65 15.83 -3.45 1.87
CA PHE A 65 16.86 -3.84 2.83
C PHE A 65 16.89 -2.90 4.05
N GLY A 66 16.80 -1.58 3.83
CA GLY A 66 16.70 -0.59 4.92
C GLY A 66 15.38 -0.62 5.70
N SER A 67 14.37 -1.35 5.21
CA SER A 67 13.08 -1.51 5.89
C SER A 67 13.00 -2.78 6.73
N TYR A 68 13.67 -3.85 6.31
CA TYR A 68 13.44 -5.20 6.86
C TYR A 68 14.68 -5.89 7.40
N LEU A 69 15.90 -5.53 6.98
CA LEU A 69 17.12 -6.27 7.34
C LEU A 69 18.14 -5.46 8.11
N GLN A 70 18.41 -4.21 7.72
CA GLN A 70 19.47 -3.41 8.31
C GLN A 70 19.02 -1.99 8.65
N ARG A 71 19.66 -1.41 9.65
CA ARG A 71 19.49 -0.02 10.09
C ARG A 71 20.70 0.81 9.68
N THR A 72 20.52 2.13 9.60
CA THR A 72 21.56 3.11 9.24
C THR A 72 21.54 4.27 10.22
N LEU A 73 22.54 5.18 10.18
CA LEU A 73 22.53 6.37 11.06
C LEU A 73 21.32 7.27 10.80
N THR A 74 20.87 7.30 9.55
CA THR A 74 19.69 8.05 9.12
C THR A 74 18.82 7.19 8.20
N ALA A 75 17.53 7.47 8.18
CA ALA A 75 16.55 6.81 7.33
C ALA A 75 15.52 7.83 6.82
N TYR A 76 14.76 7.46 5.79
CA TYR A 76 13.60 8.23 5.36
C TYR A 76 12.43 8.02 6.34
N ALA A 77 11.69 9.09 6.63
CA ALA A 77 10.56 9.03 7.54
C ALA A 77 9.47 8.06 7.03
N ARG A 78 8.88 7.27 7.94
CA ARG A 78 7.70 6.44 7.65
C ARG A 78 6.43 7.28 7.72
N ALA A 79 6.27 8.15 6.74
CA ALA A 79 5.13 9.05 6.62
C ALA A 79 4.64 9.11 5.16
N GLU A 80 3.36 9.44 4.99
CA GLU A 80 2.77 9.62 3.66
C GLU A 80 3.20 10.95 3.03
N GLY A 81 3.19 11.00 1.69
CA GLY A 81 3.44 12.21 0.93
C GLY A 81 4.86 12.78 1.09
N SER A 82 4.97 14.10 1.02
CA SER A 82 6.27 14.81 1.09
C SER A 82 6.99 14.61 2.43
N ALA A 83 6.24 14.40 3.52
CA ALA A 83 6.81 14.11 4.83
C ALA A 83 7.71 12.87 4.82
N GLY A 84 7.42 11.86 3.99
CA GLY A 84 8.25 10.66 3.85
C GLY A 84 9.64 10.90 3.26
N SER A 85 9.86 12.03 2.59
CA SER A 85 11.17 12.40 2.04
C SER A 85 12.13 13.01 3.07
N ALA A 86 11.65 13.28 4.29
CA ALA A 86 12.49 13.79 5.36
C ALA A 86 13.51 12.71 5.80
N VAL A 87 14.77 13.11 5.90
CA VAL A 87 15.84 12.30 6.49
C VAL A 87 15.81 12.49 8.00
N VAL A 88 15.58 11.40 8.73
CA VAL A 88 15.50 11.36 10.19
C VAL A 88 16.60 10.48 10.76
N ALA A 89 17.00 10.73 12.01
CA ALA A 89 17.94 9.87 12.72
C ALA A 89 17.33 8.47 12.94
N ASP A 90 18.17 7.43 12.89
CA ASP A 90 17.78 6.04 13.16
C ASP A 90 18.69 5.38 14.22
N LEU A 91 19.87 4.87 13.87
CA LEU A 91 20.81 4.24 14.84
C LEU A 91 21.38 5.23 15.87
#